data_AF-A0AAN4Q8F4-F1
#
_entry.id   AF-A0AAN4Q8F4-F1
#
_cell.length_a   1.000
_cell.length_b   1.000
_cell.length_c   1.000
_cell.angle_alpha   90.00
_cell.angle_beta   90.00
_cell.angle_gamma   90.00
#
_symmetry.space_group_name_H-M   'P 1'
#
loop_
_entity.id
_entity.type
_entity.pdbx_description
1 polymer ?
#
loop_
_entity_poly.entity_id
_entity_poly.type
_entity_poly.pdbx_seq_one_letter_code
_entity_poly.pdbx_strand_id
1 'polypeptide(L)' 'METAGRQAAVSLSATLRQTPQAFELLQALLVLEREQPQAASLGTGTSPHAEAVRLRGPLTPVFASSQIESTTNRRC' A
#
# COMPACT_ATOMS: atom_id res chain seq x y z
N MET A 1 26.00 28.06 -22.13
CA MET A 1 25.85 28.26 -20.68
C MET A 1 24.48 27.72 -20.26
N GLU A 2 24.44 27.04 -19.12
CA GLU A 2 23.27 26.53 -18.37
C GLU A 2 22.32 25.51 -19.03
N THR A 3 22.68 24.23 -18.90
CA THR A 3 21.68 23.18 -18.63
C THR A 3 21.21 23.41 -17.21
N ALA A 4 20.01 24.00 -17.04
CA ALA A 4 19.31 24.00 -15.76
C ALA A 4 19.14 22.53 -15.35
N GLY A 5 20.00 22.07 -14.44
CA GLY A 5 19.92 20.74 -13.86
C GLY A 5 18.54 20.60 -13.22
N ARG A 6 17.68 19.81 -13.86
CA ARG A 6 16.36 19.45 -13.35
C ARG A 6 16.63 18.78 -12.00
N GLN A 7 16.46 19.52 -10.91
CA GLN A 7 16.56 18.98 -9.55
C GLN A 7 15.69 17.73 -9.54
N ALA A 8 16.31 16.56 -9.34
CA ALA A 8 15.60 15.30 -9.39
C ALA A 8 14.50 15.37 -8.33
N ALA A 9 13.25 15.47 -8.77
CA ALA A 9 12.12 15.55 -7.87
C ALA A 9 12.19 14.35 -6.92
N VAL A 10 12.04 14.59 -5.62
CA VAL A 10 11.96 13.52 -4.63
C VAL A 10 10.85 12.57 -5.07
N SER A 11 11.15 11.27 -5.15
CA SER A 11 10.17 10.29 -5.61
C SER A 11 8.97 10.28 -4.65
N LEU A 12 7.77 10.08 -5.19
CA LEU A 12 6.54 10.02 -4.38
C LEU A 12 6.65 8.97 -3.27
N SER A 13 7.30 7.84 -3.57
CA SER A 13 7.59 6.76 -2.63
C SER A 13 8.59 7.17 -1.54
N ALA A 14 9.55 8.06 -1.83
CA ALA A 14 10.45 8.61 -0.82
C ALA A 14 9.71 9.58 0.12
N THR A 15 8.87 10.46 -0.41
CA THR A 15 8.03 11.37 0.40
C THR A 15 7.08 10.59 1.32
N LEU A 16 6.45 9.53 0.80
CA LEU A 16 5.58 8.64 1.56
C LEU A 16 6.31 7.94 2.72
N ARG A 17 7.56 7.51 2.50
CA ARG A 17 8.37 6.88 3.57
C ARG A 17 8.79 7.88 4.65
N GLN A 18 8.95 9.16 4.31
CA GLN A 18 9.34 10.21 5.25
C GLN A 18 8.13 10.75 6.03
N THR A 19 6.98 10.88 5.38
CA THR A 19 5.78 11.54 5.91
C THR A 19 4.51 10.72 5.64
N PRO A 20 4.41 9.49 6.16
CA PRO A 20 3.30 8.59 5.80
C PRO A 20 1.92 9.13 6.20
N GLN A 21 1.84 9.95 7.25
CA GLN A 21 0.60 10.58 7.73
C GLN A 21 0.06 11.65 6.77
N ALA A 22 0.87 12.12 5.82
CA ALA A 22 0.44 13.08 4.81
C ALA A 22 -0.33 12.41 3.64
N PHE A 23 -0.43 11.08 3.64
CA PHE A 23 -1.08 10.31 2.59
C PHE A 23 -2.32 9.61 3.11
N GLU A 24 -3.35 9.56 2.28
CA GLU A 24 -4.46 8.62 2.49
C GLU A 24 -3.96 7.18 2.35
N LEU A 25 -4.43 6.31 3.24
CA LEU A 25 -3.88 4.95 3.37
C LEU A 25 -3.97 4.18 2.05
N LEU A 26 -5.13 4.24 1.37
CA LEU A 26 -5.31 3.53 0.11
C LEU A 26 -4.38 4.07 -0.99
N GLN A 27 -4.20 5.38 -1.07
CA GLN A 27 -3.28 5.98 -2.05
C GLN A 27 -1.83 5.59 -1.76
N ALA A 28 -1.46 5.55 -0.47
CA ALA A 28 -0.14 5.10 -0.05
C ALA A 28 0.14 3.66 -0.47
N LEU A 29 -0.83 2.76 -0.29
CA LEU A 29 -0.71 1.37 -0.73
C LEU A 29 -0.53 1.26 -2.25
N LEU A 30 -1.32 2.00 -3.04
CA LEU A 30 -1.21 2.00 -4.51
C LEU A 30 0.15 2.51 -5.01
N VAL A 31 0.74 3.51 -4.33
CA VAL A 31 2.10 3.99 -4.65
C VAL A 31 3.11 2.88 -4.39
N LEU A 32 3.03 2.21 -3.25
CA LEU A 32 3.97 1.15 -2.88
C LEU A 32 3.85 -0.09 -3.78
N GLU A 33 2.66 -0.47 -4.19
CA GLU A 33 2.45 -1.58 -5.15
C GLU A 33 3.07 -1.28 -6.51
N ARG A 34 2.93 -0.05 -7.01
CA ARG A 34 3.49 0.37 -8.30
C ARG A 34 5.02 0.36 -8.34
N GLU A 35 5.68 0.51 -7.19
CA GLU A 35 7.15 0.42 -7.11
C GLU A 35 7.67 -1.02 -7.26
N GLN A 36 6.80 -2.02 -7.09
CA GLN A 36 7.14 -3.45 -7.17
C GLN A 36 6.16 -4.21 -8.09
N PRO A 37 6.14 -3.91 -9.40
CA PRO A 37 5.15 -4.47 -10.34
C PRO A 37 5.24 -6.00 -10.53
N GLN A 38 6.31 -6.63 -10.05
CA GLN A 38 6.51 -8.09 -10.13
C GLN A 38 6.03 -8.83 -8.87
N ALA A 39 5.73 -8.11 -7.80
CA ALA A 39 5.20 -8.68 -6.57
C ALA A 39 3.67 -8.76 -6.64
N ALA A 40 3.07 -9.66 -5.85
CA ALA A 40 1.61 -9.78 -5.78
C ALA A 40 1.00 -8.52 -5.14
N SER A 41 -0.18 -8.10 -5.61
CA SER A 41 -0.95 -7.03 -4.93
C SER A 41 -1.39 -7.50 -3.53
N LEU A 42 -1.52 -6.54 -2.61
CA LEU A 42 -1.93 -6.80 -1.24
C LEU A 42 -3.25 -7.58 -1.18
N GLY A 43 -3.27 -8.70 -0.45
CA GLY A 43 -4.48 -9.52 -0.24
C GLY A 43 -4.90 -10.37 -1.44
N THR A 44 -4.09 -10.46 -2.49
CA THR A 44 -4.36 -11.32 -3.66
C THR A 44 -3.63 -12.66 -3.61
N GLY A 45 -2.57 -12.77 -2.81
CA GLY A 45 -1.74 -13.95 -2.70
C GLY A 45 -2.06 -14.81 -1.48
N THR A 46 -1.57 -16.06 -1.51
CA THR A 46 -1.59 -16.97 -0.34
C THR A 46 -0.30 -16.91 0.48
N SER A 47 0.72 -16.24 -0.03
CA SER A 47 2.01 -16.02 0.64
C SER A 47 2.20 -14.53 0.93
N PRO A 48 2.01 -14.06 2.18
CA PRO A 48 2.18 -12.66 2.55
C PRO A 48 3.59 -12.11 2.31
N HIS A 49 4.59 -12.99 2.16
CA HIS A 49 5.97 -12.60 1.85
C HIS A 49 6.22 -12.27 0.38
N ALA A 50 5.30 -12.68 -0.51
CA ALA A 50 5.38 -12.43 -1.94
C ALA A 50 4.61 -11.16 -2.36
N GLU A 51 3.92 -10.50 -1.43
CA GLU A 51 3.14 -9.29 -1.70
C GLU A 51 4.03 -8.05 -1.71
N ALA A 52 3.68 -7.08 -2.57
CA ALA A 52 4.41 -5.82 -2.72
C ALA A 52 4.43 -4.99 -1.42
N VAL A 53 3.39 -5.14 -0.60
CA VAL A 53 3.24 -4.46 0.68
C VAL A 53 3.02 -5.49 1.77
N ARG A 54 3.74 -5.34 2.89
CA ARG A 54 3.52 -6.14 4.09
C ARG A 54 2.91 -5.30 5.19
N LEU A 55 1.64 -5.56 5.49
CA LEU A 55 0.99 -4.98 6.66
C LEU A 55 1.58 -5.55 7.96
N ARG A 56 1.68 -4.71 8.99
CA ARG A 56 2.21 -5.09 10.31
C ARG A 56 1.30 -4.53 11.42
N GLY A 57 1.36 -5.14 12.59
CA GLY A 57 0.54 -4.80 13.75
C GLY A 57 -0.60 -5.79 13.97
N PRO A 58 -1.55 -5.50 14.87
CA PRO A 58 -2.75 -6.31 15.07
C PRO A 58 -3.66 -6.16 13.84
N LEU A 59 -3.50 -7.07 12.88
CA LEU A 59 -4.31 -7.17 11.66
C LEU A 59 -5.53 -8.08 11.84
N THR A 60 -5.62 -8.76 12.98
CA THR A 60 -6.77 -9.59 13.32
C THR A 60 -7.97 -8.71 13.57
N PRO A 61 -9.15 -9.06 13.03
CA PRO A 61 -10.38 -8.38 13.37
C PRO A 61 -10.62 -8.44 14.89
N VAL A 62 -11.24 -7.40 15.44
CA VAL A 62 -11.63 -7.33 16.86
C VAL A 62 -12.82 -8.24 17.21
N PHE A 63 -13.23 -9.08 16.27
CA PHE A 63 -14.30 -10.08 16.40
C PHE A 63 -13.77 -11.44 15.96
N ALA A 64 -14.32 -12.52 16.51
CA ALA A 64 -13.99 -13.87 16.08
C ALA A 64 -14.53 -14.11 14.67
N SER A 65 -13.79 -14.81 13.81
CA SER A 65 -14.21 -15.07 12.42
C SER A 65 -15.59 -15.71 12.30
N SER A 66 -16.04 -16.46 13.31
CA SER A 66 -17.37 -17.06 13.39
C SER A 66 -18.51 -16.08 13.65
N GLN A 67 -18.20 -14.83 14.00
CA GLN A 67 -19.18 -13.75 14.23
C GLN A 67 -19.49 -12.96 12.94
N ILE A 68 -18.94 -13.36 11.79
CA ILE A 68 -19.27 -12.75 10.50
C ILE A 68 -20.64 -13.29 10.05
N GLU A 69 -21.68 -12.49 10.21
CA GLU A 69 -23.06 -12.85 9.83
C GLU A 69 -23.41 -12.47 8.37
N SER A 70 -22.75 -11.45 7.83
CA SER A 70 -22.96 -11.01 6.44
C SER A 70 -21.75 -10.26 5.89
N THR A 71 -21.40 -10.53 4.64
CA THR A 71 -20.45 -9.72 3.86
C THR A 71 -21.19 -9.13 2.67
N THR A 72 -21.38 -7.81 2.67
CA THR A 72 -21.93 -7.10 1.51
C THR A 72 -20.79 -6.49 0.72
N ASN A 73 -20.58 -6.97 -0.50
CA ASN A 73 -19.65 -6.36 -1.44
C ASN A 73 -20.43 -5.42 -2.38
N ARG A 74 -20.44 -4.12 -2.08
CA ARG A 74 -20.93 -3.10 -3.02
C ARG A 74 -19.78 -2.75 -3.96
N ARG A 75 -19.71 -3.43 -5.11
CA ARG A 75 -18.98 -2.88 -6.25
C ARG A 75 -19.89 -1.85 -6.93
N CYS A 76 -19.43 -0.61 -7.01
CA CYS A 76 -19.95 0.41 -7.90
C CYS A 76 -19.29 0.28 -9.27
#